data_AF-A0A962QAG3-F1
#
_entry.id   AF-A0A962QAG3-F1
#
_cell.length_a   1.000
_cell.length_b   1.000
_cell.length_c   1.000
_cell.angle_alpha   90.00
_cell.angle_beta   90.00
_cell.angle_gamma   90.00
#
_symmetry.space_group_name_H-M   'P 1'
#
loop_
_entity.id
_entity.type
_entity.pdbx_description
1 polymer ?
#
loop_
_entity_poly.entity_id
_entity_poly.type
_entity_poly.pdbx_seq_one_letter_code
_entity_poly.pdbx_strand_id
1 'polypeptide(L)'
;IRHFKDNFKYFLYIKKMFKKSLIFENKKVFTFDFADDYIKVYLKEYGTLKLYTIDFNFFYKKDFRIFKKVSKFLLFLYNKCHFIRYKNIINGFYGFNNLIGSVKNKVLNECTMQRYKGLGEMSPVQLWYTTMNPKTRNLQLLSIRDLESADKIFTDLMGSNVDNRKKIIDDYSNNAFELDV
;
A
#
# COMPACT_ATOMS: atom_id res chain seq x y z
N ILE A 1 -6.60 -26.95 -21.34
CA ILE A 1 -5.28 -27.55 -21.66
C ILE A 1 -4.21 -26.50 -22.05
N ARG A 2 -4.47 -25.55 -22.98
CA ARG A 2 -3.48 -24.50 -23.36
C ARG A 2 -3.03 -23.60 -22.19
N HIS A 3 -3.96 -23.12 -21.35
CA HIS A 3 -3.62 -22.29 -20.17
C HIS A 3 -2.78 -23.02 -19.10
N PHE A 4 -2.85 -24.35 -19.03
CA PHE A 4 -2.11 -25.15 -18.05
C PHE A 4 -0.61 -25.16 -18.37
N LYS A 5 -0.25 -25.31 -19.66
CA LYS A 5 1.14 -25.23 -20.13
C LYS A 5 1.77 -23.85 -19.91
N ASP A 6 0.98 -22.77 -20.04
CA ASP A 6 1.49 -21.40 -19.89
C ASP A 6 1.72 -20.98 -18.45
N ASN A 7 0.96 -21.54 -17.50
CA ASN A 7 1.16 -21.28 -16.07
C ASN A 7 2.30 -22.13 -15.49
N PHE A 8 2.42 -23.40 -15.91
CA PHE A 8 3.59 -24.23 -15.56
C PHE A 8 4.90 -23.67 -16.12
N LYS A 9 4.90 -23.15 -17.37
CA LYS A 9 6.04 -22.39 -17.92
C LYS A 9 6.37 -21.14 -17.10
N TYR A 10 5.36 -20.47 -16.54
CA TYR A 10 5.56 -19.28 -15.70
C TYR A 10 6.16 -19.65 -14.34
N PHE A 11 5.75 -20.77 -13.76
CA PHE A 11 6.39 -21.34 -12.56
C PHE A 11 7.86 -21.69 -12.82
N LEU A 12 8.15 -22.39 -13.93
CA LEU A 12 9.52 -22.66 -14.39
C LEU A 12 10.33 -21.38 -14.65
N TYR A 13 9.70 -20.33 -15.18
CA TYR A 13 10.32 -19.02 -15.39
C TYR A 13 10.67 -18.33 -14.07
N ILE A 14 9.75 -18.32 -13.10
CA ILE A 14 9.99 -17.81 -11.74
C ILE A 14 11.12 -18.61 -11.07
N LYS A 15 11.09 -19.94 -11.17
CA LYS A 15 12.14 -20.85 -10.68
C LYS A 15 13.51 -20.58 -11.32
N LYS A 16 13.54 -20.21 -12.62
CA LYS A 16 14.77 -19.86 -13.35
C LYS A 16 15.27 -18.44 -13.01
N MET A 17 14.37 -17.47 -12.82
CA MET A 17 14.74 -16.09 -12.46
C MET A 17 15.27 -15.97 -11.03
N PHE A 18 14.67 -16.66 -10.06
CA PHE A 18 14.99 -16.49 -8.64
C PHE A 18 15.94 -17.56 -8.12
N LYS A 19 17.06 -17.73 -8.82
CA LYS A 19 17.93 -18.90 -8.70
C LYS A 19 18.70 -19.07 -7.40
N LYS A 20 18.63 -18.17 -6.40
CA LYS A 20 19.24 -18.41 -5.08
C LYS A 20 18.83 -17.46 -3.95
N SER A 21 18.60 -16.19 -4.25
CA SER A 21 18.10 -15.22 -3.26
C SER A 21 17.93 -13.86 -3.92
N LEU A 22 16.91 -13.10 -3.53
CA LEU A 22 16.80 -11.70 -3.88
C LEU A 22 17.04 -10.85 -2.64
N ILE A 23 17.94 -9.88 -2.75
CA ILE A 23 18.14 -8.85 -1.75
C ILE A 23 17.45 -7.60 -2.29
N PHE A 24 16.40 -7.16 -1.60
CA PHE A 24 15.75 -5.88 -1.89
C PHE A 24 16.24 -4.80 -0.93
N GLU A 25 16.10 -3.53 -1.34
CA GLU A 25 16.34 -2.37 -0.48
C GLU A 25 15.61 -2.55 0.87
N ASN A 26 16.33 -2.28 1.97
CA ASN A 26 15.95 -2.52 3.39
C ASN A 26 16.37 -3.86 4.03
N LYS A 27 17.45 -4.51 3.57
CA LYS A 27 18.02 -5.74 4.18
C LYS A 27 17.05 -6.94 4.23
N LYS A 28 15.98 -6.91 3.43
CA LYS A 28 15.04 -8.03 3.27
C LYS A 28 15.66 -9.06 2.36
N VAL A 29 15.96 -10.23 2.91
CA VAL A 29 16.48 -11.36 2.14
C VAL A 29 15.34 -12.32 1.89
N PHE A 30 15.03 -12.55 0.61
CA PHE A 30 14.09 -13.57 0.18
C PHE A 30 14.88 -14.78 -0.32
N THR A 31 14.73 -15.91 0.36
CA THR A 31 15.16 -17.20 -0.19
C THR A 31 13.94 -17.98 -0.67
N PHE A 32 14.09 -18.62 -1.83
CA PHE A 32 13.02 -19.35 -2.48
C PHE A 32 13.39 -20.81 -2.55
N ASP A 33 12.50 -21.66 -2.05
CA ASP A 33 12.58 -23.10 -2.18
C ASP A 33 11.40 -23.59 -3.00
N PHE A 34 11.68 -24.34 -4.05
CA PHE A 34 10.73 -24.71 -5.09
C PHE A 34 10.49 -26.21 -5.06
N ALA A 35 9.39 -26.63 -4.42
CA ALA A 35 8.87 -27.99 -4.52
C ALA A 35 7.99 -28.14 -5.77
N ASP A 36 7.51 -29.35 -6.06
CA ASP A 36 6.68 -29.61 -7.24
C ASP A 36 5.30 -28.94 -7.13
N ASP A 37 4.74 -28.86 -5.91
CA ASP A 37 3.36 -28.38 -5.69
C ASP A 37 3.26 -27.01 -5.00
N TYR A 38 4.38 -26.47 -4.48
CA TYR A 38 4.39 -25.19 -3.78
C TYR A 38 5.77 -24.50 -3.83
N ILE A 39 5.76 -23.20 -3.56
CA ILE A 39 6.96 -22.37 -3.37
C ILE A 39 7.01 -21.92 -1.91
N LYS A 40 8.10 -22.23 -1.21
CA LYS A 40 8.41 -21.64 0.09
C LYS A 40 9.23 -20.38 -0.11
N VAL A 41 8.79 -19.29 0.50
CA VAL A 41 9.48 -18.01 0.53
C VAL A 41 9.85 -17.71 1.97
N TYR A 42 11.15 -17.65 2.25
CA TYR A 42 11.64 -17.24 3.56
C TYR A 42 12.01 -15.77 3.48
N LEU A 43 11.39 -14.97 4.34
CA LEU A 43 11.65 -13.55 4.51
C LEU A 43 12.40 -13.34 5.82
N LYS A 44 13.65 -12.88 5.73
CA LYS A 44 14.41 -12.45 6.90
C LYS A 44 14.29 -10.93 7.05
N GLU A 45 13.66 -10.49 8.14
CA GLU A 45 13.48 -9.09 8.50
C GLU A 45 13.95 -8.88 9.95
N TYR A 46 14.95 -8.02 10.16
CA TYR A 46 15.44 -7.63 11.50
C TYR A 46 15.73 -8.82 12.45
N GLY A 47 16.21 -9.94 11.91
CA GLY A 47 16.51 -11.16 12.68
C GLY A 47 15.34 -12.14 12.81
N THR A 48 14.09 -11.71 12.53
CA THR A 48 12.94 -12.60 12.44
C THR A 48 12.86 -13.29 11.08
N LEU A 49 12.52 -14.58 11.06
CA LEU A 49 12.28 -15.36 9.86
C LEU A 49 10.79 -15.63 9.72
N LYS A 50 10.18 -15.09 8.66
CA LYS A 50 8.80 -15.36 8.28
C LYS A 50 8.78 -16.32 7.10
N LEU A 51 8.02 -17.41 7.22
CA LEU A 51 7.81 -18.40 6.17
C LEU A 51 6.47 -18.14 5.49
N TYR A 52 6.49 -17.99 4.17
CA TYR A 52 5.28 -17.95 3.34
C TYR A 52 5.28 -19.12 2.37
N THR A 53 4.15 -19.82 2.26
CA THR A 53 3.94 -20.90 1.29
C THR A 53 2.98 -20.44 0.20
N ILE A 54 3.42 -20.53 -1.05
CA ILE A 54 2.62 -20.24 -2.23
C ILE A 54 2.27 -21.55 -2.90
N ASP A 55 1.03 -21.99 -2.74
CA ASP A 55 0.53 -23.20 -3.39
C ASP A 55 0.38 -23.00 -4.90
N PHE A 56 0.53 -24.07 -5.67
CA PHE A 56 0.39 -24.00 -7.12
C PHE A 56 -1.01 -23.51 -7.56
N ASN A 57 -2.04 -23.78 -6.77
CA ASN A 57 -3.40 -23.27 -6.98
C ASN A 57 -3.48 -21.73 -7.00
N PHE A 58 -2.56 -21.03 -6.34
CA PHE A 58 -2.47 -19.56 -6.38
C PHE A 58 -2.35 -19.04 -7.81
N PHE A 59 -1.59 -19.73 -8.67
CA PHE A 59 -1.35 -19.32 -10.06
C PHE A 59 -2.57 -19.45 -10.97
N TYR A 60 -3.61 -20.16 -10.51
CA TYR A 60 -4.88 -20.30 -11.22
C TYR A 60 -5.94 -19.30 -10.77
N LYS A 61 -5.75 -18.62 -9.63
CA LYS A 61 -6.69 -17.63 -9.13
C LYS A 61 -6.81 -16.44 -10.07
N LYS A 62 -8.00 -15.82 -10.10
CA LYS A 62 -8.30 -14.64 -10.93
C LYS A 62 -7.34 -13.49 -10.65
N ASP A 63 -6.99 -13.28 -9.40
CA ASP A 63 -6.10 -12.20 -8.95
C ASP A 63 -4.71 -12.36 -9.53
N PHE A 64 -4.18 -13.59 -9.56
CA PHE A 64 -2.89 -13.86 -10.20
C PHE A 64 -2.94 -13.59 -11.71
N ARG A 65 -4.07 -13.86 -12.37
CA ARG A 65 -4.24 -13.52 -13.79
C ARG A 65 -4.18 -12.01 -14.04
N ILE A 66 -4.77 -11.21 -13.15
CA ILE A 66 -4.70 -9.75 -13.22
C ILE A 66 -3.25 -9.30 -12.97
N PHE A 67 -2.61 -9.83 -11.93
CA PHE A 67 -1.22 -9.56 -11.61
C PHE A 67 -0.29 -9.87 -12.79
N LYS A 68 -0.46 -11.02 -13.45
CA LYS A 68 0.33 -11.42 -14.63
C LYS A 68 0.17 -10.47 -15.83
N LYS A 69 -1.04 -9.89 -16.01
CA LYS A 69 -1.27 -8.88 -17.05
C LYS A 69 -0.53 -7.58 -16.73
N VAL A 70 -0.64 -7.11 -15.48
CA VAL A 70 0.02 -5.89 -15.00
C VAL A 70 1.54 -6.07 -14.99
N SER A 71 2.05 -7.21 -14.54
CA SER A 71 3.49 -7.47 -14.46
C SER A 71 4.16 -7.43 -15.83
N LYS A 72 3.50 -7.92 -16.88
CA LYS A 72 4.02 -7.84 -18.26
C LYS A 72 4.17 -6.38 -18.72
N PHE A 73 3.18 -5.54 -18.39
CA PHE A 73 3.23 -4.12 -18.68
C PHE A 73 4.31 -3.40 -17.87
N LEU A 74 4.41 -3.71 -16.57
CA LEU A 74 5.46 -3.16 -15.70
C LEU A 74 6.86 -3.58 -16.18
N LEU A 75 7.09 -4.84 -16.53
CA LEU A 75 8.39 -5.30 -17.02
C LEU A 75 8.82 -4.57 -18.30
N PHE A 76 7.86 -4.30 -19.19
CA PHE A 76 8.08 -3.49 -20.38
C PHE A 76 8.51 -2.05 -20.04
N LEU A 77 7.94 -1.46 -18.98
CA LEU A 77 8.37 -0.13 -18.50
C LEU A 77 9.72 -0.19 -17.78
N TYR A 78 9.98 -1.19 -16.95
CA TYR A 78 11.22 -1.27 -16.18
C TYR A 78 12.47 -1.40 -17.06
N ASN A 79 12.37 -2.13 -18.17
CA ASN A 79 13.50 -2.37 -19.07
C ASN A 79 13.79 -1.20 -20.03
N LYS A 80 13.15 -0.04 -19.83
CA LYS A 80 13.31 1.13 -20.69
C LYS A 80 13.84 2.33 -19.91
N CYS A 81 14.65 3.14 -20.60
CA CYS A 81 14.94 4.50 -20.18
C CYS A 81 13.72 5.37 -20.46
N HIS A 82 13.29 6.13 -19.46
CA HIS A 82 12.19 7.08 -19.56
C HIS A 82 12.73 8.49 -19.45
N PHE A 83 12.15 9.42 -20.20
CA PHE A 83 12.52 10.83 -20.15
C PHE A 83 11.30 11.64 -19.70
N ILE A 84 11.51 12.56 -18.77
CA ILE A 84 10.51 13.54 -18.37
C ILE A 84 11.02 14.92 -18.75
N ARG A 85 10.15 15.68 -19.43
CA ARG A 85 10.34 17.11 -19.65
C ARG A 85 9.46 17.90 -18.70
N TYR A 86 10.05 18.74 -17.86
CA TYR A 86 9.34 19.65 -16.97
C TYR A 86 10.04 21.01 -16.96
N LYS A 87 9.30 22.10 -17.19
CA LYS A 87 9.82 23.49 -17.24
C LYS A 87 11.16 23.62 -18.00
N ASN A 88 11.24 23.02 -19.19
CA ASN A 88 12.42 22.97 -20.08
C ASN A 88 13.61 22.08 -19.67
N ILE A 89 13.55 21.39 -18.53
CA ILE A 89 14.59 20.43 -18.14
C ILE A 89 14.16 19.03 -18.57
N ILE A 90 15.05 18.30 -19.25
CA ILE A 90 14.88 16.90 -19.60
C ILE A 90 15.73 16.06 -18.67
N ASN A 91 15.10 15.19 -17.88
CA ASN A 91 15.79 14.21 -17.04
C ASN A 91 15.49 12.81 -17.55
N GLY A 92 16.54 12.00 -17.74
CA GLY A 92 16.43 10.57 -18.02
C GLY A 92 16.45 9.75 -16.73
N PHE A 93 15.60 8.73 -16.66
CA PHE A 93 15.50 7.81 -15.53
C PHE A 93 15.51 6.37 -16.00
N TYR A 94 16.27 5.53 -15.30
CA TYR A 94 16.24 4.08 -15.48
C TYR A 94 15.25 3.47 -14.50
N GLY A 95 14.28 2.70 -15.00
CA GLY A 95 13.25 2.04 -14.19
C GLY A 95 12.08 2.95 -13.79
N PHE A 96 10.90 2.33 -13.64
CA PHE A 96 9.63 3.02 -13.41
C PHE A 96 9.52 3.65 -12.01
N ASN A 97 10.13 3.05 -10.98
CA ASN A 97 10.11 3.60 -9.62
C ASN A 97 10.84 4.94 -9.52
N ASN A 98 12.02 5.03 -10.14
CA ASN A 98 12.82 6.26 -10.14
C ASN A 98 12.10 7.40 -10.87
N LEU A 99 11.39 7.05 -11.97
CA LEU A 99 10.54 7.98 -12.70
C LEU A 99 9.45 8.56 -11.80
N ILE A 100 8.63 7.72 -11.17
CA ILE A 100 7.52 8.15 -10.31
C ILE A 100 8.05 8.93 -9.11
N GLY A 101 9.10 8.44 -8.45
CA GLY A 101 9.70 9.10 -7.29
C GLY A 101 10.16 10.52 -7.66
N SER A 102 10.77 10.67 -8.83
CA SER A 102 11.24 11.98 -9.31
C SER A 102 10.11 12.93 -9.66
N VAL A 103 9.03 12.44 -10.28
CA VAL A 103 7.81 13.25 -10.52
C VAL A 103 7.22 13.71 -9.20
N LYS A 104 7.00 12.78 -8.27
CA LYS A 104 6.44 13.09 -6.95
C LYS A 104 7.29 14.11 -6.22
N ASN A 105 8.59 13.91 -6.13
CA ASN A 105 9.49 14.81 -5.41
C ASN A 105 9.55 16.19 -6.08
N LYS A 106 9.58 16.29 -7.42
CA LYS A 106 9.54 17.59 -8.09
C LYS A 106 8.27 18.37 -7.78
N VAL A 107 7.11 17.71 -7.77
CA VAL A 107 5.82 18.34 -7.46
C VAL A 107 5.76 18.71 -5.97
N LEU A 108 6.12 17.79 -5.09
CA LEU A 108 6.07 17.99 -3.64
C LEU A 108 7.03 19.09 -3.16
N ASN A 109 8.22 19.20 -3.77
CA ASN A 109 9.17 20.26 -3.42
C ASN A 109 8.69 21.67 -3.81
N GLU A 110 7.78 21.78 -4.78
CA GLU A 110 7.21 23.06 -5.21
C GLU A 110 5.96 23.46 -4.41
N CYS A 111 5.41 22.55 -3.58
CA CYS A 111 4.17 22.78 -2.85
C CYS A 111 4.38 22.68 -1.34
N THR A 112 3.92 23.69 -0.61
CA THR A 112 3.77 23.60 0.84
C THR A 112 2.44 22.92 1.15
N MET A 113 2.48 21.79 1.86
CA MET A 113 1.28 21.11 2.34
C MET A 113 1.09 21.40 3.82
N GLN A 114 -0.06 22.00 4.17
CA GLN A 114 -0.49 22.19 5.54
C GLN A 114 -1.70 21.27 5.80
N ARG A 115 -1.57 20.43 6.81
CA ARG A 115 -2.68 19.59 7.29
C ARG A 115 -3.26 20.27 8.53
N TYR A 116 -4.55 20.57 8.49
CA TYR A 116 -5.28 21.11 9.63
C TYR A 116 -5.69 19.96 10.56
N LYS A 117 -5.24 19.98 11.82
CA LYS A 117 -5.60 18.98 12.83
C LYS A 117 -6.76 19.43 13.72
N GLY A 118 -6.93 20.73 13.87
CA GLY A 118 -8.05 21.35 14.58
C GLY A 118 -8.64 22.52 13.80
N LEU A 119 -9.90 22.85 14.11
CA LEU A 119 -10.57 24.02 13.52
C LEU A 119 -9.88 25.34 13.89
N GLY A 120 -9.21 25.39 15.05
CA GLY A 120 -8.48 26.57 15.52
C GLY A 120 -7.18 26.87 14.77
N GLU A 121 -6.68 25.95 13.94
CA GLU A 121 -5.50 26.17 13.08
C GLU A 121 -5.86 26.96 11.80
N MET A 122 -7.16 27.11 11.52
CA MET A 122 -7.67 27.88 10.38
C MET A 122 -7.92 29.33 10.78
N SER A 123 -7.66 30.26 9.84
CA SER A 123 -8.13 31.63 10.03
C SER A 123 -9.66 31.70 9.90
N PRO A 124 -10.34 32.71 10.51
CA PRO A 124 -11.80 32.83 10.43
C PRO A 124 -12.33 32.87 8.99
N VAL A 125 -11.59 33.51 8.09
CA VAL A 125 -11.94 33.60 6.66
C VAL A 125 -11.86 32.21 6.01
N GLN A 126 -10.79 31.44 6.28
CA GLN A 126 -10.65 30.07 5.76
C GLN A 126 -11.79 29.19 6.27
N LEU A 127 -12.05 29.19 7.58
CA LEU A 127 -13.11 28.39 8.20
C LEU A 127 -14.49 28.68 7.61
N TRP A 128 -14.79 29.96 7.34
CA TRP A 128 -16.04 30.35 6.70
C TRP A 128 -16.18 29.74 5.30
N TYR A 129 -15.15 29.89 4.45
CA TYR A 129 -15.20 29.41 3.07
C TYR A 129 -15.15 27.90 2.94
N THR A 130 -14.45 27.20 3.83
CA THR A 130 -14.29 25.73 3.74
C THR A 130 -15.42 24.98 4.45
N THR A 131 -15.83 25.43 5.63
CA THR A 131 -16.69 24.63 6.52
C THR A 131 -18.09 25.22 6.71
N MET A 132 -18.24 26.55 6.77
CA MET A 132 -19.52 27.16 7.19
C MET A 132 -20.41 27.63 6.03
N ASN A 133 -19.83 28.06 4.92
CA ASN A 133 -20.58 28.64 3.81
C ASN A 133 -21.54 27.60 3.17
N PRO A 134 -22.87 27.85 3.16
CA PRO A 134 -23.86 26.92 2.61
C PRO A 134 -23.63 26.52 1.16
N LYS A 135 -22.93 27.35 0.37
CA LYS A 135 -22.64 27.08 -1.04
C LYS A 135 -21.44 26.14 -1.26
N THR A 136 -20.51 26.08 -0.32
CA THR A 136 -19.23 25.35 -0.48
C THR A 136 -19.01 24.27 0.58
N ARG A 137 -19.77 24.28 1.68
CA ARG A 137 -19.65 23.29 2.76
C ARG A 137 -20.08 21.90 2.30
N ASN A 138 -19.37 20.90 2.81
CA ASN A 138 -19.78 19.50 2.73
C ASN A 138 -20.39 19.08 4.06
N LEU A 139 -21.63 18.59 4.04
CA LEU A 139 -22.30 18.04 5.22
C LEU A 139 -22.50 16.54 5.06
N GLN A 140 -22.34 15.80 6.16
CA GLN A 140 -22.67 14.39 6.23
C GLN A 140 -23.94 14.21 7.04
N LEU A 141 -24.93 13.52 6.46
CA LEU A 141 -26.17 13.17 7.15
C LEU A 141 -25.93 11.91 7.98
N LEU A 142 -26.38 11.93 9.24
CA LEU A 142 -26.28 10.79 10.15
C LEU A 142 -27.56 9.95 10.11
N SER A 143 -27.39 8.64 10.22
CA SER A 143 -28.46 7.67 10.38
C SER A 143 -28.53 7.16 11.82
N ILE A 144 -29.66 6.53 12.18
CA ILE A 144 -29.83 5.92 13.51
C ILE A 144 -28.79 4.82 13.76
N ARG A 145 -28.38 4.08 12.71
CA ARG A 145 -27.35 3.05 12.81
C ARG A 145 -25.98 3.61 13.18
N ASP A 146 -25.70 4.84 12.80
CA ASP A 146 -24.44 5.51 13.15
C ASP A 146 -24.42 5.85 14.65
N LEU A 147 -25.58 6.21 15.22
CA LEU A 147 -25.72 6.43 16.67
C LEU A 147 -25.46 5.15 17.47
N GLU A 148 -26.09 4.04 17.08
CA GLU A 148 -25.86 2.73 17.72
C GLU A 148 -24.38 2.32 17.63
N SER A 149 -23.76 2.54 16.48
CA SER A 149 -22.34 2.25 16.27
C SER A 149 -21.43 3.12 17.15
N ALA A 150 -21.75 4.40 17.26
CA ALA A 150 -21.00 5.34 18.11
C ALA A 150 -21.08 4.98 19.59
N ASP A 151 -22.28 4.64 20.09
CA ASP A 151 -22.49 4.26 21.49
C ASP A 151 -21.78 2.95 21.85
N LYS A 152 -21.78 1.98 20.91
CA LYS A 152 -21.02 0.75 21.06
C LYS A 152 -19.52 1.02 21.16
N ILE A 153 -18.96 1.81 20.23
CA ILE A 153 -17.53 2.17 20.25
C ILE A 153 -17.19 2.91 21.55
N PHE A 154 -18.05 3.83 21.99
CA PHE A 154 -17.87 4.54 23.24
C PHE A 154 -17.85 3.58 24.44
N THR A 155 -18.78 2.65 24.52
CA THR A 155 -18.84 1.63 25.58
C THR A 155 -17.64 0.70 25.54
N ASP A 156 -17.20 0.28 24.36
CA ASP A 156 -16.03 -0.59 24.21
C ASP A 156 -14.74 0.13 24.66
N LEU A 157 -14.61 1.43 24.39
CA LEU A 157 -13.43 2.23 24.74
C LEU A 157 -13.46 2.80 26.16
N MET A 158 -14.63 3.17 26.69
CA MET A 158 -14.78 3.86 27.98
C MET A 158 -15.51 3.04 29.04
N GLY A 159 -16.07 1.87 28.70
CA GLY A 159 -16.78 0.99 29.61
C GLY A 159 -15.84 0.20 30.54
N SER A 160 -16.40 -0.63 31.41
CA SER A 160 -15.66 -1.30 32.49
C SER A 160 -14.77 -2.47 32.02
N ASN A 161 -14.98 -3.00 30.81
CA ASN A 161 -14.24 -4.16 30.32
C ASN A 161 -12.85 -3.77 29.77
N VAL A 162 -11.85 -3.80 30.64
CA VAL A 162 -10.46 -3.42 30.34
C VAL A 162 -9.82 -4.30 29.26
N ASP A 163 -10.14 -5.59 29.23
CA ASP A 163 -9.50 -6.53 28.28
C ASP A 163 -9.98 -6.29 26.84
N ASN A 164 -11.27 -5.97 26.66
CA ASN A 164 -11.81 -5.64 25.35
C ASN A 164 -11.18 -4.35 24.80
N ARG A 165 -11.07 -3.33 25.65
CA ARG A 165 -10.41 -2.06 25.32
C ARG A 165 -8.96 -2.26 24.87
N LYS A 166 -8.18 -3.06 25.61
CA LYS A 166 -6.78 -3.35 25.27
C LYS A 166 -6.65 -4.01 23.90
N LYS A 167 -7.47 -5.00 23.60
CA LYS A 167 -7.48 -5.67 22.28
C LYS A 167 -7.76 -4.69 21.14
N ILE A 168 -8.74 -3.80 21.31
CA ILE A 168 -9.07 -2.78 20.30
C ILE A 168 -7.87 -1.85 20.07
N ILE A 169 -7.21 -1.38 21.14
CA ILE A 169 -6.04 -0.52 21.00
C ILE A 169 -4.91 -1.25 20.25
N ASP A 170 -4.63 -2.50 20.62
CA ASP A 170 -3.57 -3.29 19.97
C ASP A 170 -3.87 -3.58 18.49
N ASP A 171 -5.09 -4.01 18.17
CA ASP A 171 -5.51 -4.37 16.82
C ASP A 171 -5.48 -3.18 15.85
N TYR A 172 -5.84 -1.98 16.33
CA TYR A 172 -5.91 -0.77 15.51
C TYR A 172 -4.68 0.15 15.63
N SER A 173 -3.74 -0.14 16.55
CA SER A 173 -2.53 0.68 16.81
C SER A 173 -1.72 1.00 15.53
N ASN A 174 -1.49 0.00 14.69
CA ASN A 174 -0.71 0.14 13.45
C ASN A 174 -1.45 0.91 12.34
N ASN A 175 -2.76 1.10 12.47
CA ASN A 175 -3.59 1.83 11.51
C ASN A 175 -3.80 3.30 11.92
N ALA A 176 -3.20 3.75 13.02
CA ALA A 176 -3.33 5.12 13.49
C ALA A 176 -2.47 6.05 12.61
N PHE A 177 -3.09 6.73 11.65
CA PHE A 177 -2.45 7.72 10.76
C PHE A 177 -2.62 9.18 11.25
N GLU A 178 -3.49 9.39 12.24
CA GLU A 178 -3.88 10.71 12.76
C GLU A 178 -3.40 10.92 14.21
N LEU A 179 -2.15 10.58 14.51
CA LEU A 179 -1.55 10.86 15.82
C LEU A 179 -0.87 12.23 15.84
N ASP A 180 -0.96 12.90 16.98
CA ASP A 180 -0.17 14.08 17.26
C ASP A 180 1.31 13.70 17.45
N VAL A 181 2.20 14.47 16.83
CA VAL A 181 3.66 14.41 17.00
C VAL A 181 4.06 15.64 17.78
#